data_AF-A0A2R6JIC3-F1
#
_entry.id   AF-A0A2R6JIC3-F1
#
_cell.length_a   1.000
_cell.length_b   1.000
_cell.length_c   1.000
_cell.angle_alpha   90.00
_cell.angle_beta   90.00
_cell.angle_gamma   90.00
#
_symmetry.space_group_name_H-M   'P 1'
#
loop_
_entity.id
_entity.type
_entity.pdbx_description
1 polymer ?
#
loop_
_entity_poly.entity_id
_entity_poly.type
_entity_poly.pdbx_seq_one_letter_code
_entity_poly.pdbx_strand_id
1 'polypeptide(L)'
;MEVSESHSLRGAIDVGALYEFRSEFERLEPLASGSLDDPVSPGGLRLRLADGIGEATTATITVRWSVRDDYNLHYSDDTDRNLRWDVHPHEYTAPDGDGHYHPPPNASSDDDDVDPSCIGVTELVLVARAVHQLWRAGYDAGCVDPLNDATDPP
;
A
#
# COMPACT_ATOMS: atom_id res chain seq x y z
N MET A 1 25.08 -4.40 -12.36
CA MET A 1 23.80 -4.31 -13.08
C MET A 1 22.81 -4.01 -11.99
N GLU A 2 22.24 -2.81 -12.00
CA GLU A 2 21.13 -2.47 -11.10
C GLU A 2 19.96 -3.34 -11.56
N VAL A 3 19.56 -4.30 -10.72
CA VAL A 3 18.42 -5.15 -11.01
C VAL A 3 17.20 -4.31 -10.65
N SER A 4 16.58 -3.69 -11.65
CA SER A 4 15.30 -3.02 -11.45
C SER A 4 14.26 -4.08 -11.09
N GLU A 5 13.68 -3.95 -9.90
CA GLU A 5 12.57 -4.78 -9.43
C GLU A 5 11.42 -4.81 -10.45
N SER A 6 10.83 -5.99 -10.64
CA SER A 6 9.59 -6.12 -11.40
C SER A 6 8.41 -6.01 -10.46
N HIS A 7 7.72 -4.87 -10.44
CA HIS A 7 6.49 -4.66 -9.64
C HIS A 7 5.27 -5.40 -10.24
N SER A 8 5.54 -6.52 -10.92
CA SER A 8 4.57 -7.31 -11.67
C SER A 8 3.92 -8.30 -10.71
N LEU A 9 2.68 -8.01 -10.34
CA LEU A 9 1.86 -8.96 -9.59
C LEU A 9 1.64 -10.24 -10.42
N ARG A 10 1.71 -11.40 -9.78
CA ARG A 10 1.37 -12.68 -10.41
C ARG A 10 -0.13 -12.69 -10.73
N GLY A 11 -0.49 -12.86 -11.99
CA GLY A 11 -1.89 -12.97 -12.42
C GLY A 11 -2.54 -11.63 -12.79
N ALA A 12 -3.79 -11.68 -13.25
CA ALA A 12 -4.56 -10.50 -13.60
C ALA A 12 -5.04 -9.75 -12.36
N ILE A 13 -5.38 -8.46 -12.52
CA ILE A 13 -6.01 -7.66 -11.47
C ILE A 13 -7.37 -8.28 -11.11
N ASP A 14 -7.59 -8.47 -9.82
CA ASP A 14 -8.87 -8.91 -9.28
C ASP A 14 -9.74 -7.68 -8.96
N VAL A 15 -10.68 -7.39 -9.85
CA VAL A 15 -11.58 -6.24 -9.69
C VAL A 15 -12.53 -6.43 -8.50
N GLY A 16 -12.91 -7.67 -8.16
CA GLY A 16 -13.75 -7.97 -7.01
C GLY A 16 -13.05 -7.62 -5.71
N ALA A 17 -11.78 -8.01 -5.60
CA ALA A 17 -10.88 -7.65 -4.51
C ALA A 17 -10.77 -6.13 -4.34
N LEU A 18 -10.59 -5.37 -5.43
CA LEU A 18 -10.51 -3.90 -5.36
C LEU A 18 -11.81 -3.28 -4.81
N TYR A 19 -12.99 -3.81 -5.17
CA TYR A 19 -14.26 -3.32 -4.62
C TYR A 19 -14.41 -3.66 -3.13
N GLU A 20 -14.00 -4.85 -2.71
CA GLU A 20 -14.07 -5.26 -1.31
C GLU A 20 -13.11 -4.45 -0.44
N PHE A 21 -11.87 -4.24 -0.92
CA PHE A 21 -10.87 -3.40 -0.24
C PHE A 21 -11.40 -1.98 -0.07
N ARG A 22 -11.95 -1.40 -1.15
CA ARG A 22 -12.59 -0.09 -1.10
C ARG A 22 -13.69 -0.03 -0.05
N SER A 23 -14.61 -1.00 -0.08
CA SER A 23 -15.76 -1.03 0.82
C SER A 23 -15.32 -1.12 2.28
N GLU A 24 -14.31 -1.92 2.59
CA GLU A 24 -13.81 -2.03 3.96
C GLU A 24 -13.06 -0.77 4.40
N PHE A 25 -12.22 -0.21 3.52
CA PHE A 25 -11.46 1.00 3.84
C PHE A 25 -12.38 2.22 4.06
N GLU A 26 -13.35 2.47 3.17
CA GLU A 26 -14.32 3.57 3.31
C GLU A 26 -15.24 3.39 4.54
N ARG A 27 -15.48 2.15 4.97
CA ARG A 27 -16.22 1.86 6.21
C ARG A 27 -15.44 2.28 7.45
N LEU A 28 -14.11 2.17 7.43
CA LEU A 28 -13.21 2.54 8.52
C LEU A 28 -12.87 4.02 8.51
N GLU A 29 -12.69 4.60 7.33
CA GLU A 29 -12.39 6.00 7.10
C GLU A 29 -13.46 6.65 6.20
N PRO A 30 -14.52 7.22 6.80
CA PRO A 30 -15.61 7.86 6.06
C PRO A 30 -15.21 9.08 5.21
N LEU A 31 -14.03 9.68 5.44
CA LEU A 31 -13.47 10.76 4.63
C LEU A 31 -12.65 10.26 3.44
N ALA A 32 -12.43 8.95 3.33
CA ALA A 32 -11.82 8.35 2.16
C ALA A 32 -12.85 8.23 1.02
N SER A 33 -12.39 8.41 -0.21
CA SER A 33 -13.20 8.19 -1.41
C SER A 33 -12.42 7.38 -2.44
N GLY A 34 -12.90 6.16 -2.70
CA GLY A 34 -12.32 5.22 -3.64
C GLY A 34 -12.87 5.36 -5.05
N SER A 35 -12.01 5.19 -6.05
CA SER A 35 -12.41 5.03 -7.44
C SER A 35 -11.45 4.11 -8.18
N LEU A 36 -11.99 3.24 -9.05
CA LEU A 36 -11.15 2.48 -9.97
C LEU A 36 -10.48 3.44 -10.97
N ASP A 37 -9.28 3.10 -11.40
CA ASP A 37 -8.50 3.94 -12.31
C ASP A 37 -9.06 4.03 -13.73
N ASP A 38 -9.55 2.89 -14.22
CA ASP A 38 -10.22 2.72 -15.50
C ASP A 38 -11.53 1.93 -15.31
N PRO A 39 -12.67 2.37 -15.89
CA PRO A 39 -13.96 1.71 -15.69
C PRO A 39 -14.16 0.43 -16.53
N VAL A 40 -13.32 0.17 -17.53
CA VAL A 40 -13.43 -0.96 -18.47
C VAL A 40 -12.40 -2.04 -18.17
N SER A 41 -11.17 -1.64 -17.88
CA SER A 41 -10.07 -2.53 -17.55
C SER A 41 -9.26 -1.98 -16.38
N PRO A 42 -9.81 -2.04 -15.15
CA PRO A 42 -9.17 -1.48 -13.97
C PRO A 42 -7.76 -2.06 -13.76
N GLY A 43 -6.77 -1.18 -13.63
CA GLY A 43 -5.41 -1.50 -13.22
C GLY A 43 -5.20 -1.41 -11.71
N GLY A 44 -6.06 -0.64 -11.02
CA GLY A 44 -6.01 -0.44 -9.58
C GLY A 44 -7.14 0.44 -9.03
N LEU A 45 -7.23 0.49 -7.71
CA LEU A 45 -8.12 1.36 -6.95
C LEU A 45 -7.31 2.57 -6.43
N ARG A 46 -7.83 3.78 -6.58
CA ARG A 46 -7.32 4.99 -5.92
C ARG A 46 -8.24 5.41 -4.79
N LEU A 47 -7.76 5.31 -3.55
CA LEU A 47 -8.40 5.85 -2.36
C LEU A 47 -7.86 7.25 -2.09
N ARG A 48 -8.68 8.27 -2.32
CA ARG A 48 -8.33 9.67 -2.01
C ARG A 48 -8.69 9.96 -0.56
N LEU A 49 -7.78 10.62 0.14
CA LEU A 49 -7.96 11.09 1.51
C LEU A 49 -8.00 12.62 1.47
N ALA A 50 -9.03 13.19 2.11
CA ALA A 50 -9.25 14.64 2.14
C ALA A 50 -8.25 15.42 3.02
N ASP A 51 -7.38 14.70 3.71
CA ASP A 51 -6.28 15.23 4.53
C ASP A 51 -5.08 14.28 4.45
N GLY A 52 -3.89 14.75 4.82
CA GLY A 52 -2.65 13.99 4.78
C GLY A 52 -1.96 13.89 6.14
N ILE A 53 -0.82 13.22 6.19
CA ILE A 53 -0.04 13.06 7.42
C ILE A 53 0.83 14.30 7.67
N GLY A 54 0.74 14.94 8.83
CA GLY A 54 1.60 16.09 9.16
C GLY A 54 1.32 17.31 8.26
N GLU A 55 2.30 17.73 7.46
CA GLU A 55 2.17 18.91 6.57
C GLU A 55 1.37 18.65 5.28
N ALA A 56 1.10 17.39 4.96
CA ALA A 56 0.32 17.04 3.77
C ALA A 56 -1.16 17.40 3.95
N THR A 57 -1.74 18.01 2.93
CA THR A 57 -3.16 18.41 2.94
C THR A 57 -4.05 17.46 2.15
N THR A 58 -3.45 16.56 1.37
CA THR A 58 -4.16 15.47 0.68
C THR A 58 -3.25 14.26 0.54
N ALA A 59 -3.85 13.07 0.55
CA ALA A 59 -3.11 11.84 0.26
C ALA A 59 -3.91 10.90 -0.65
N THR A 60 -3.23 9.97 -1.29
CA THR A 60 -3.82 8.89 -2.08
C THR A 60 -3.15 7.58 -1.73
N ILE A 61 -3.96 6.54 -1.49
CA ILE A 61 -3.50 5.15 -1.44
C ILE A 61 -3.95 4.48 -2.73
N THR A 62 -3.00 4.08 -3.56
CA THR A 62 -3.22 3.30 -4.77
C THR A 62 -3.07 1.82 -4.44
N VAL A 63 -4.11 1.04 -4.70
CA VAL A 63 -4.20 -0.38 -4.39
C VAL A 63 -4.25 -1.17 -5.68
N ARG A 64 -3.35 -2.14 -5.83
CA ARG A 64 -3.41 -3.18 -6.85
C ARG A 64 -3.48 -4.52 -6.14
N TRP A 65 -4.38 -5.39 -6.59
CA TRP A 65 -4.56 -6.73 -6.04
C TRP A 65 -4.76 -7.71 -7.19
N SER A 66 -4.09 -8.85 -7.16
CA SER A 66 -4.21 -9.87 -8.21
C SER A 66 -5.06 -11.05 -7.77
N VAL A 67 -5.51 -11.85 -8.73
CA VAL A 67 -6.20 -13.14 -8.48
C VAL A 67 -5.31 -14.21 -7.80
N ARG A 68 -4.05 -13.88 -7.49
CA ARG A 68 -3.10 -14.73 -6.75
C ARG A 68 -2.79 -14.19 -5.36
N ASP A 69 -3.50 -13.15 -4.93
CA ASP A 69 -3.29 -12.46 -3.66
C ASP A 69 -1.93 -11.75 -3.56
N ASP A 70 -1.32 -11.46 -4.72
CA ASP A 70 -0.23 -10.49 -4.81
C ASP A 70 -0.82 -9.08 -4.77
N TYR A 71 -0.15 -8.15 -4.10
CA TYR A 71 -0.61 -6.76 -4.01
C TYR A 71 0.52 -5.74 -4.03
N ASN A 72 0.14 -4.51 -4.34
CA ASN A 72 0.95 -3.30 -4.19
C ASN A 72 0.04 -2.21 -3.61
N LEU A 73 0.48 -1.62 -2.49
CA LEU A 73 -0.28 -0.62 -1.72
C LEU A 73 0.58 0.63 -1.61
N HIS A 74 0.42 1.57 -2.54
CA HIS A 74 1.26 2.77 -2.65
C HIS A 74 0.57 3.99 -2.05
N TYR A 75 1.12 4.55 -0.97
CA TYR A 75 0.75 5.85 -0.45
C TYR A 75 1.57 6.95 -1.14
N SER A 76 0.89 8.02 -1.54
CA SER A 76 1.49 9.26 -2.04
C SER A 76 0.74 10.48 -1.50
N ASP A 77 1.43 11.60 -1.28
CA ASP A 77 0.78 12.85 -0.85
C ASP A 77 1.27 14.10 -1.60
N ASP A 78 0.64 15.24 -1.31
CA ASP A 78 0.94 16.54 -1.91
C ASP A 78 2.26 17.18 -1.43
N THR A 79 3.00 16.49 -0.57
CA THR A 79 4.37 16.84 -0.16
C THR A 79 5.42 15.96 -0.83
N ASP A 80 5.02 15.24 -1.89
CA ASP A 80 5.84 14.33 -2.69
C ASP A 80 6.40 13.13 -1.90
N ARG A 81 5.82 12.76 -0.76
CA ARG A 81 6.21 11.55 -0.03
C ARG A 81 5.52 10.34 -0.64
N ASN A 82 6.30 9.29 -0.87
CA ASN A 82 5.88 8.02 -1.46
C ASN A 82 6.39 6.86 -0.62
N LEU A 83 5.54 5.89 -0.30
CA LEU A 83 5.89 4.65 0.38
C LEU A 83 4.95 3.54 -0.07
N ARG A 84 5.32 2.27 0.15
CA ARG A 84 4.46 1.15 -0.27
C ARG A 84 4.67 -0.12 0.54
N TRP A 85 3.60 -0.91 0.61
CA TRP A 85 3.65 -2.32 1.04
C TRP A 85 3.30 -3.21 -0.13
N ASP A 86 4.21 -4.13 -0.44
CA ASP A 86 4.13 -4.99 -1.60
C ASP A 86 4.22 -6.45 -1.18
N VAL A 87 3.43 -7.30 -1.85
CA VAL A 87 3.51 -8.76 -1.78
C VAL A 87 3.56 -9.30 -3.20
N HIS A 88 4.74 -9.71 -3.63
CA HIS A 88 4.99 -10.39 -4.90
C HIS A 88 6.41 -10.98 -4.90
N PRO A 89 6.76 -11.87 -5.84
CA PRO A 89 8.13 -12.33 -5.95
C PRO A 89 9.07 -11.16 -6.24
N HIS A 90 10.24 -11.17 -5.60
CA HIS A 90 11.31 -10.22 -5.87
C HIS A 90 12.65 -10.94 -5.98
N GLU A 91 13.64 -10.23 -6.51
CA GLU A 91 15.03 -10.73 -6.59
C GLU A 91 15.93 -10.13 -5.49
N TYR A 92 15.33 -9.39 -4.54
CA TYR A 92 16.04 -8.78 -3.41
C TYR A 92 16.78 -9.79 -2.55
N THR A 93 17.90 -9.35 -1.99
CA THR A 93 18.71 -10.16 -1.07
C THR A 93 18.05 -10.25 0.30
N ALA A 94 17.26 -9.23 0.67
CA ALA A 94 16.40 -9.17 1.85
C ALA A 94 15.24 -8.20 1.55
N PRO A 95 14.05 -8.32 2.19
CA PRO A 95 13.68 -9.28 3.24
C PRO A 95 13.46 -10.72 2.72
N ASP A 96 13.42 -11.69 3.64
CA ASP A 96 13.08 -13.08 3.32
C ASP A 96 11.58 -13.21 3.02
N GLY A 97 11.24 -13.60 1.79
CA GLY A 97 9.87 -13.86 1.34
C GLY A 97 9.18 -12.66 0.70
N ASP A 98 8.07 -12.89 0.02
CA ASP A 98 7.47 -11.95 -0.95
C ASP A 98 7.00 -10.59 -0.36
N GLY A 99 6.84 -10.47 0.96
CA GLY A 99 6.26 -9.31 1.63
C GLY A 99 7.29 -8.27 2.06
N HIS A 100 7.24 -7.08 1.47
CA HIS A 100 8.25 -6.05 1.67
C HIS A 100 7.66 -4.64 1.67
N TYR A 101 8.42 -3.70 2.23
CA TYR A 101 8.06 -2.31 2.44
C TYR A 101 9.10 -1.42 1.80
N HIS A 102 8.66 -0.41 1.04
CA HIS A 102 9.54 0.63 0.55
C HIS A 102 9.24 1.94 1.30
N PRO A 103 10.22 2.48 2.04
CA PRO A 103 10.03 3.63 2.90
C PRO A 103 9.89 4.95 2.13
N PRO A 104 9.37 6.00 2.80
CA PRO A 104 9.48 7.37 2.30
C PRO A 104 10.95 7.81 2.17
N PRO A 105 11.25 8.82 1.33
CA PRO A 105 10.29 9.69 0.65
C PRO A 105 9.87 9.22 -0.74
N ASN A 106 10.52 8.22 -1.33
CA ASN A 106 10.44 7.97 -2.77
C ASN A 106 9.95 6.56 -3.13
N ALA A 107 9.71 5.67 -2.16
CA ALA A 107 9.42 4.26 -2.41
C ALA A 107 10.44 3.65 -3.39
N SER A 108 11.74 3.84 -3.09
CA SER A 108 12.87 3.37 -3.90
C SER A 108 12.78 1.87 -4.16
N SER A 109 13.05 1.44 -5.40
CA SER A 109 13.15 0.01 -5.75
C SER A 109 14.56 -0.55 -5.63
N ASP A 110 15.47 0.18 -4.99
CA ASP A 110 16.83 -0.27 -4.68
C ASP A 110 16.79 -1.37 -3.60
N ASP A 111 17.56 -2.45 -3.80
CA ASP A 111 17.63 -3.61 -2.87
C ASP A 111 18.09 -3.18 -1.47
N ASP A 112 18.93 -2.15 -1.38
CA ASP A 112 19.43 -1.61 -0.11
C ASP A 112 18.42 -0.70 0.62
N ASP A 113 17.30 -0.32 -0.03
CA ASP A 113 16.28 0.60 0.49
C ASP A 113 14.91 -0.09 0.67
N VAL A 114 14.90 -1.38 1.03
CA VAL A 114 13.69 -2.18 1.25
C VAL A 114 13.72 -2.82 2.64
N ASP A 115 12.58 -2.77 3.34
CA ASP A 115 12.39 -3.38 4.66
C ASP A 115 11.39 -4.55 4.59
N PRO A 116 11.39 -5.47 5.58
CA PRO A 116 10.27 -6.40 5.75
C PRO A 116 8.96 -5.65 5.96
N SER A 117 7.89 -6.08 5.29
CA SER A 117 6.55 -5.55 5.60
C SER A 117 6.13 -5.94 7.02
N CYS A 118 5.62 -4.97 7.78
CA CYS A 118 5.01 -5.27 9.09
C CYS A 118 3.64 -5.95 8.98
N ILE A 119 2.98 -5.88 7.82
CA ILE A 119 1.71 -6.56 7.52
C ILE A 119 2.01 -8.03 7.23
N GLY A 120 1.73 -8.91 8.20
CA GLY A 120 1.95 -10.36 8.07
C GLY A 120 0.74 -11.16 7.57
N VAL A 121 -0.45 -10.57 7.65
CA VAL A 121 -1.70 -11.13 7.12
C VAL A 121 -1.76 -11.01 5.60
N THR A 122 -2.45 -11.94 4.94
CA THR A 122 -2.64 -11.94 3.48
C THR A 122 -4.10 -11.88 3.06
N GLU A 123 -5.02 -12.05 4.00
CA GLU A 123 -6.45 -11.93 3.76
C GLU A 123 -6.82 -10.48 3.46
N LEU A 124 -7.45 -10.24 2.32
CA LEU A 124 -7.76 -8.92 1.78
C LEU A 124 -8.38 -7.93 2.78
N VAL A 125 -9.38 -8.37 3.54
CA VAL A 125 -10.08 -7.52 4.51
C VAL A 125 -9.17 -7.14 5.69
N LEU A 126 -8.26 -8.03 6.07
CA LEU A 126 -7.27 -7.78 7.11
C LEU A 126 -6.19 -6.82 6.60
N VAL A 127 -5.65 -7.05 5.40
CA VAL A 127 -4.72 -6.10 4.76
C VAL A 127 -5.32 -4.68 4.66
N ALA A 128 -6.59 -4.55 4.28
CA ALA A 128 -7.27 -3.25 4.26
C ALA A 128 -7.34 -2.58 5.64
N ARG A 129 -7.60 -3.35 6.69
CA ARG A 129 -7.62 -2.86 8.10
C ARG A 129 -6.23 -2.48 8.57
N ALA A 130 -5.23 -3.30 8.30
CA ALA A 130 -3.84 -3.04 8.63
C ALA A 130 -3.38 -1.72 8.00
N VAL A 131 -3.56 -1.53 6.70
CA VAL A 131 -3.19 -0.27 6.01
C VAL A 131 -3.93 0.93 6.60
N HIS A 132 -5.23 0.81 6.86
CA HIS A 132 -5.98 1.89 7.50
C HIS A 132 -5.43 2.22 8.89
N GLN A 133 -5.14 1.21 9.71
CA GLN A 133 -4.61 1.39 11.06
C GLN A 133 -3.24 2.05 11.04
N LEU A 134 -2.34 1.60 10.15
CA LEU A 134 -1.02 2.19 9.97
C LEU A 134 -1.16 3.65 9.54
N TRP A 135 -1.92 3.94 8.48
CA TRP A 135 -2.15 5.31 8.01
C TRP A 135 -2.72 6.21 9.12
N ARG A 136 -3.72 5.73 9.87
CA ARG A 136 -4.33 6.48 10.97
C ARG A 136 -3.34 6.73 12.12
N ALA A 137 -2.48 5.78 12.45
CA ALA A 137 -1.42 5.98 13.43
C ALA A 137 -0.42 7.06 12.99
N GLY A 138 0.00 7.03 11.72
CA GLY A 138 0.86 8.07 11.15
C GLY A 138 0.19 9.44 11.13
N TYR A 139 -1.09 9.49 10.76
CA TYR A 139 -1.92 10.69 10.79
C TYR A 139 -2.01 11.30 12.19
N ASP A 140 -2.33 10.49 13.20
CA ASP A 140 -2.46 10.92 14.60
C ASP A 140 -1.10 11.39 15.19
N ALA A 141 0.00 10.76 14.76
CA ALA A 141 1.36 11.15 15.15
C ALA A 141 1.91 12.35 14.34
N GLY A 142 1.30 12.69 13.20
CA GLY A 142 1.82 13.67 12.25
C GLY A 142 3.12 13.26 11.56
N CYS A 143 3.45 11.96 11.52
CA CYS A 143 4.71 11.43 11.00
C CYS A 143 4.49 10.17 10.16
N VAL A 144 5.27 10.02 9.08
CA VAL A 144 5.22 8.83 8.19
C VAL A 144 6.14 7.71 8.63
N ASP A 145 7.13 7.98 9.48
CA ASP A 145 8.06 6.98 10.00
C ASP A 145 7.38 5.77 10.69
N PRO A 146 6.27 5.92 11.47
CA PRO A 146 5.63 4.80 12.16
C PRO A 146 4.90 3.81 11.24
N LEU A 147 4.83 4.07 9.93
CA LEU A 147 3.93 3.34 9.05
C LEU A 147 4.35 1.87 8.84
N ASN A 148 5.59 1.48 9.13
CA ASN A 148 6.01 0.08 9.06
C ASN A 148 6.47 -0.51 10.41
N ASP A 149 6.10 0.11 11.54
CA ASP A 149 6.61 -0.26 12.87
C ASP A 149 5.60 -1.07 13.72
N ALA A 150 4.42 -1.39 13.18
CA ALA A 150 3.43 -2.16 13.92
C ALA A 150 3.85 -3.63 14.08
N THR A 151 3.46 -4.25 15.19
CA THR A 151 3.61 -5.70 15.36
C THR A 151 2.32 -6.37 14.93
N ASP A 152 2.34 -7.02 13.76
CA ASP A 152 1.25 -7.82 13.18
C ASP A 152 -0.11 -7.08 13.23
N PRO A 153 -0.24 -5.97 12.47
CA PRO A 153 -1.50 -5.25 12.37
C PRO A 153 -2.60 -6.18 11.80
N PRO A 154 -3.85 -5.98 12.23
CA PRO A 154 -4.94 -6.97 12.18
C PRO A 154 -5.37 -7.37 10.78
#